data_AF-A0A0G1GTG4-F1
#
_entry.id   AF-A0A0G1GTG4-F1
#
_cell.length_a   1.000
_cell.length_b   1.000
_cell.length_c   1.000
_cell.angle_alpha   90.00
_cell.angle_beta   90.00
_cell.angle_gamma   90.00
#
_symmetry.space_group_name_H-M   'P 1'
#
loop_
_entity.id
_entity.type
_entity.pdbx_description
1 polymer ?
#
loop_
_entity_poly.entity_id
_entity_poly.type
_entity_poly.pdbx_seq_one_letter_code
_entity_poly.pdbx_strand_id
1 'polypeptide(L)' 'MNKQDLQKVLWDINEESISALPADFIIQRILSYGGLFLAVKAIHEYGNLAVKQVFETMKPTSIPARKYYYIKNFLLI' A
#
# COMPACT_ATOMS: atom_id res chain seq x y z
N MET A 1 -0.12 10.66 5.02
CA MET A 1 -0.64 9.55 5.86
C MET A 1 -0.13 9.76 7.29
N ASN A 2 -0.84 9.32 8.33
CA ASN A 2 -0.36 9.54 9.71
C ASN A 2 0.34 8.29 10.26
N LYS A 3 1.11 8.44 11.35
CA LYS A 3 1.84 7.32 11.97
C LYS A 3 0.94 6.15 12.37
N GLN A 4 -0.25 6.44 12.89
CA GLN A 4 -1.21 5.41 13.29
C GLN A 4 -1.69 4.55 12.12
N ASP A 5 -1.86 5.13 10.94
CA ASP A 5 -2.24 4.41 9.73
C ASP A 5 -1.11 3.51 9.22
N LEU A 6 0.13 3.98 9.29
CA LEU A 6 1.31 3.17 8.95
C LEU A 6 1.49 2.00 9.94
N GLN A 7 1.31 2.23 11.24
CA GLN A 7 1.46 1.19 12.26
C GLN A 7 0.45 0.03 12.09
N LYS A 8 -0.74 0.29 11.51
CA LYS A 8 -1.72 -0.77 11.21
C LYS A 8 -1.20 -1.78 10.17
N VAL A 9 -0.37 -1.34 9.22
CA VAL A 9 0.14 -2.17 8.12
C VAL A 9 1.61 -2.57 8.31
N LEU A 10 2.32 -1.90 9.21
CA LEU A 10 3.71 -2.13 9.61
C LEU A 10 3.81 -2.55 11.09
N TRP A 11 2.79 -3.26 11.60
CA TRP A 11 2.67 -3.62 13.01
C TRP A 11 3.82 -4.47 13.55
N ASP A 12 4.58 -5.10 12.64
CA ASP A 12 5.74 -5.93 12.90
C ASP A 12 7.08 -5.17 12.81
N ILE A 13 7.05 -3.85 12.58
CA ILE A 13 8.25 -3.01 12.45
C ILE A 13 8.34 -2.02 13.62
N ASN A 14 9.56 -1.79 14.10
CA ASN A 14 9.82 -0.80 15.15
C ASN A 14 9.50 0.61 14.64
N GLU A 15 8.75 1.38 15.42
CA GLU A 15 8.25 2.71 15.04
C GLU A 15 9.36 3.68 14.60
N GLU A 16 10.52 3.61 15.25
CA GLU A 16 11.68 4.46 14.97
C GLU A 16 12.27 4.21 13.58
N SER A 17 12.09 3.01 13.04
CA SER A 17 12.64 2.59 11.74
C SER A 17 11.70 2.86 10.56
N ILE A 18 10.42 3.20 10.82
CA ILE A 18 9.41 3.37 9.77
C ILE A 18 9.76 4.52 8.82
N SER A 19 10.34 5.62 9.32
CA SER A 19 10.73 6.76 8.51
C SER A 19 11.88 6.46 7.52
N ALA A 20 12.65 5.41 7.76
CA ALA A 20 13.75 4.99 6.91
C ALA A 20 13.33 3.93 5.87
N LEU A 21 12.08 3.47 5.89
CA LEU A 21 11.62 2.43 4.97
C LEU A 21 11.47 2.98 3.54
N PRO A 22 11.83 2.17 2.52
CA PRO A 22 11.56 2.50 1.14
C PRO A 22 10.06 2.69 0.86
N ALA A 23 9.71 3.66 0.02
CA ALA A 23 8.32 3.99 -0.28
C ALA A 23 7.57 2.83 -0.95
N ASP A 24 8.24 2.11 -1.85
CA ASP A 24 7.78 0.88 -2.50
C ASP A 24 7.42 -0.21 -1.49
N PHE A 25 8.25 -0.40 -0.45
CA PHE A 25 7.93 -1.34 0.64
C PHE A 25 6.66 -0.92 1.40
N ILE A 26 6.54 0.38 1.73
CA ILE A 26 5.35 0.91 2.41
C ILE A 26 4.09 0.73 1.55
N ILE A 27 4.17 1.03 0.26
CA ILE A 27 3.07 0.84 -0.69
C ILE A 27 2.66 -0.64 -0.75
N GLN A 28 3.62 -1.57 -0.88
CA GLN A 28 3.33 -3.01 -0.90
C GLN A 28 2.56 -3.45 0.35
N ARG A 29 2.97 -2.96 1.53
CA ARG A 29 2.31 -3.27 2.81
C ARG A 29 0.89 -2.73 2.86
N ILE A 30 0.67 -1.51 2.39
CA ILE A 30 -0.67 -0.90 2.30
C ILE A 30 -1.57 -1.70 1.33
N LEU A 31 -1.05 -2.06 0.17
CA LEU A 31 -1.78 -2.83 -0.83
C LEU A 31 -2.08 -4.26 -0.37
N SER A 32 -1.22 -4.87 0.44
CA SER A 32 -1.42 -6.23 0.97
C SER A 32 -2.37 -6.23 2.17
N TYR A 33 -2.07 -5.42 3.20
CA TYR A 33 -2.70 -5.52 4.52
C TYR A 33 -3.67 -4.37 4.84
N GLY A 34 -3.55 -3.24 4.16
CA GLY A 34 -4.39 -2.07 4.42
C GLY A 34 -5.83 -2.19 3.90
N GLY A 35 -6.70 -1.27 4.30
CA GLY A 35 -8.00 -1.08 3.68
C GLY A 35 -7.91 -0.27 2.36
N LEU A 36 -9.02 -0.19 1.62
CA LEU A 36 -9.11 0.66 0.41
C LEU A 36 -8.80 2.13 0.71
N PHE A 37 -9.23 2.61 1.88
CA PHE A 37 -8.93 3.97 2.35
C PHE A 37 -7.42 4.24 2.45
N LEU A 38 -6.63 3.27 2.93
CA LEU A 38 -5.17 3.42 2.99
C LEU A 38 -4.54 3.39 1.60
N ALA A 39 -5.08 2.58 0.68
CA ALA A 39 -4.63 2.59 -0.71
C ALA A 39 -4.86 3.95 -1.39
N VAL A 40 -6.02 4.59 -1.14
CA VAL A 40 -6.31 5.96 -1.61
C VAL A 40 -5.32 6.97 -0.99
N LYS A 41 -5.04 6.87 0.32
CA LYS A 41 -4.02 7.71 0.96
C LYS A 41 -2.63 7.53 0.34
N ALA A 42 -2.24 6.30 0.04
CA ALA A 42 -0.97 6.02 -0.63
C ALA A 42 -0.90 6.67 -2.02
N ILE A 43 -2.01 6.66 -2.78
CA ILE A 43 -2.09 7.34 -4.08
C ILE A 43 -1.93 8.86 -3.92
N HIS A 44 -2.56 9.47 -2.91
CA HIS A 44 -2.39 10.90 -2.65
C HIS A 44 -0.97 11.28 -2.23
N GLU A 45 -0.27 10.40 -1.50
CA GLU A 45 1.05 10.71 -0.94
C GLU A 45 2.20 10.39 -1.88
N TYR A 46 2.16 9.21 -2.53
CA TYR A 46 3.23 8.74 -3.40
C TYR A 46 2.94 8.92 -4.90
N GLY A 47 1.69 9.26 -5.24
CA GLY A 47 1.24 9.42 -6.62
C GLY A 47 0.72 8.12 -7.24
N ASN A 48 -0.26 8.26 -8.14
CA ASN A 48 -0.90 7.12 -8.81
C ASN A 48 0.09 6.23 -9.57
N LEU A 49 1.04 6.83 -10.30
CA LEU A 49 2.02 6.10 -11.11
C LEU A 49 2.90 5.19 -10.25
N ALA A 50 3.44 5.70 -9.14
CA ALA A 50 4.29 4.92 -8.23
C ALA A 50 3.51 3.75 -7.61
N VAL A 51 2.29 4.01 -7.15
CA VAL A 51 1.42 2.96 -6.58
C VAL A 51 1.07 1.90 -7.62
N LYS A 52 0.80 2.30 -8.86
CA LYS A 52 0.54 1.39 -9.99
C LYS A 52 1.74 0.51 -10.33
N GLN A 53 2.92 1.09 -10.43
CA GLN A 53 4.16 0.34 -10.67
C GLN A 53 4.40 -0.71 -9.58
N VAL A 54 4.23 -0.33 -8.31
CA VAL A 54 4.35 -1.28 -7.19
C VAL A 54 3.29 -2.37 -7.29
N PHE A 55 2.03 -2.03 -7.52
CA PHE A 55 0.95 -3.00 -7.66
C PHE A 55 1.20 -4.03 -8.78
N GLU A 56 1.73 -3.59 -9.93
CA GLU A 56 2.02 -4.45 -11.08
C GLU A 56 3.19 -5.42 -10.84
N THR A 57 4.12 -5.06 -9.95
CA THR A 57 5.24 -5.94 -9.55
C THR A 57 4.87 -6.94 -8.46
N MET A 58 3.73 -6.74 -7.77
CA MET A 58 3.28 -7.64 -6.72
C MET A 58 2.69 -8.94 -7.30
N LYS A 59 2.94 -10.06 -6.61
CA LYS A 59 2.24 -11.32 -6.90
C LYS A 59 0.74 -11.13 -6.63
N PRO A 60 -0.17 -11.54 -7.54
CA PRO A 60 -1.61 -11.39 -7.31
C PRO A 60 -2.11 -12.03 -6.01
N THR A 61 -1.44 -13.08 -5.53
CA THR A 61 -1.76 -13.78 -4.28
C THR A 61 -1.40 -13.01 -3.02
N SER A 62 -0.61 -11.93 -3.12
CA SER A 62 -0.26 -11.06 -1.99
C SER A 62 -1.41 -10.14 -1.56
N ILE A 63 -2.46 -10.04 -2.37
CA ILE A 63 -3.64 -9.21 -2.11
C ILE A 63 -4.88 -10.11 -2.20
N PRO A 64 -5.83 -10.02 -1.25
CA PRO A 64 -7.09 -10.75 -1.36
C PRO A 64 -7.77 -10.50 -2.71
N ALA A 65 -8.24 -11.55 -3.39
CA ALA A 65 -8.71 -11.48 -4.79
C ALA A 65 -9.73 -10.36 -5.04
N ARG A 66 -10.69 -10.15 -4.11
CA ARG A 66 -11.68 -9.07 -4.18
C ARG A 66 -11.02 -7.68 -4.20
N LYS A 67 -10.02 -7.47 -3.35
CA LYS A 67 -9.28 -6.20 -3.26
C LYS A 67 -8.38 -6.01 -4.48
N TYR A 68 -7.69 -7.06 -4.92
CA TYR A 68 -6.88 -7.03 -6.15
C TYR A 68 -7.73 -6.62 -7.36
N TYR A 69 -8.88 -7.27 -7.55
CA TYR A 69 -9.83 -6.94 -8.62
C TYR A 69 -10.27 -5.49 -8.55
N TYR A 70 -10.61 -4.98 -7.35
CA TYR A 70 -11.03 -3.60 -7.21
C TYR A 70 -9.91 -2.61 -7.57
N ILE A 71 -8.70 -2.84 -7.06
CA ILE A 71 -7.55 -1.97 -7.30
C ILE A 71 -7.24 -1.90 -8.80
N LYS A 72 -7.19 -3.06 -9.47
CA LYS A 72 -6.87 -3.17 -10.89
C LYS A 72 -7.90 -2.51 -11.80
N ASN A 73 -9.19 -2.67 -11.50
CA ASN A 73 -10.26 -2.29 -12.42
C ASN A 73 -10.94 -0.96 -12.10
N PHE A 74 -10.73 -0.38 -10.91
CA PHE A 74 -11.41 0.85 -10.51
C PHE A 74 -10.49 1.90 -9.88
N LEU A 75 -9.46 1.48 -9.14
CA LEU A 75 -8.65 2.42 -8.37
C LEU A 75 -7.44 2.98 -9.15
N LEU A 76 -6.73 2.12 -9.90
CA LEU A 76 -5.46 2.46 -10.58
C LEU A 76 -5.62 2.56 -12.12
N ILE A 77 -6.80 2.96 -12.58
CA ILE A 77 -7.04 3.20 -14.02
C ILE A 77 -6.16 4.36 -14.49
#